data_AF-A0A2I1HLU3-F1
#
_entry.id   AF-A0A2I1HLU3-F1
#
_cell.length_a   1.000
_cell.length_b   1.000
_cell.length_c   1.000
_cell.angle_alpha   90.00
_cell.angle_beta   90.00
_cell.angle_gamma   90.00
#
_symmetry.space_group_name_H-M   'P 1'
#
loop_
_entity.id
_entity.type
_entity.pdbx_description
1 polymer ?
#
loop_
_entity_poly.entity_id
_entity_poly.type
_entity_poly.pdbx_seq_one_letter_code
_entity_poly.pdbx_strand_id
1 'polypeptide(L)'
;MNHPKYNGNIHPDEWINDLQAYFNINQNFININNVNVNIISLVDSTIKLPTGIDNIEKLRNALKEDISFTVFKNTNKRKLQSLKYNPERKGG
;
A
#
# COMPACT_ATOMS: atom_id res chain seq x y z
N MET A 1 -13.34 11.80 -5.69
CA MET A 1 -12.26 11.00 -5.10
C MET A 1 -11.36 10.52 -6.22
N ASN A 2 -10.03 10.71 -6.13
CA ASN A 2 -9.11 10.11 -7.10
C ASN A 2 -9.07 8.60 -6.88
N HIS A 3 -8.98 7.82 -7.96
CA HIS A 3 -8.81 6.38 -7.89
C HIS A 3 -7.55 6.03 -7.10
N PRO A 4 -7.62 5.11 -6.11
CA PRO A 4 -6.48 4.76 -5.26
C PRO A 4 -5.40 4.02 -6.08
N LYS A 5 -4.39 4.75 -6.55
CA LYS A 5 -3.23 4.22 -7.29
C LYS A 5 -2.09 3.87 -6.34
N TYR A 6 -1.49 2.68 -6.49
CA TYR A 6 -0.30 2.30 -5.73
C TYR A 6 0.96 2.85 -6.40
N ASN A 7 1.76 3.64 -5.68
CA ASN A 7 3.01 4.21 -6.17
C ASN A 7 4.20 3.92 -5.23
N GLY A 8 4.05 2.98 -4.30
CA GLY A 8 5.09 2.63 -3.33
C GLY A 8 5.20 3.57 -2.12
N ASN A 9 4.44 4.68 -2.05
CA ASN A 9 4.50 5.63 -0.93
C ASN A 9 3.47 5.37 0.17
N ILE A 10 2.78 4.24 0.12
CA ILE A 10 1.80 3.78 1.11
C ILE A 10 2.08 2.30 1.40
N HIS A 11 1.76 1.86 2.61
CA HIS A 11 1.87 0.45 2.97
C HIS A 11 0.91 -0.39 2.12
N PRO A 12 1.32 -1.54 1.54
CA PRO A 12 0.45 -2.36 0.70
C PRO A 12 -0.89 -2.74 1.35
N ASP A 13 -0.88 -3.04 2.66
CA ASP A 13 -2.11 -3.37 3.40
C ASP A 13 -3.08 -2.18 3.49
N GLU A 14 -2.56 -0.98 3.73
CA GLU A 14 -3.38 0.25 3.79
C GLU A 14 -3.98 0.56 2.41
N TRP A 15 -3.18 0.44 1.35
CA TRP A 15 -3.69 0.65 -0.01
C TRP A 15 -4.76 -0.38 -0.41
N ILE A 16 -4.62 -1.64 0.00
CA ILE A 16 -5.66 -2.66 -0.22
C ILE A 16 -6.95 -2.31 0.54
N ASN A 17 -6.84 -1.79 1.77
CA ASN A 17 -8.00 -1.31 2.52
C ASN A 17 -8.67 -0.11 1.83
N ASP A 18 -7.89 0.84 1.31
CA ASP A 18 -8.40 1.98 0.54
C ASP A 18 -9.15 1.52 -0.72
N LEU A 19 -8.63 0.51 -1.42
CA LEU A 19 -9.31 -0.11 -2.56
C LEU A 19 -10.66 -0.72 -2.16
N GLN A 20 -10.70 -1.45 -1.06
CA GLN A 20 -11.92 -2.08 -0.54
C GLN A 20 -12.97 -1.03 -0.20
N ALA A 21 -12.56 0.03 0.51
CA ALA A 21 -13.44 1.14 0.85
C ALA A 21 -13.93 1.88 -0.41
N TYR A 22 -13.05 2.14 -1.38
CA TYR A 22 -13.39 2.85 -2.62
C TYR A 22 -14.40 2.09 -3.47
N PHE A 23 -14.19 0.79 -3.66
CA PHE A 23 -15.09 -0.03 -4.47
C PHE A 23 -16.28 -0.60 -3.68
N ASN A 24 -16.37 -0.34 -2.38
CA ASN A 24 -17.36 -0.91 -1.47
C ASN A 24 -17.39 -2.45 -1.55
N ILE A 25 -16.21 -3.07 -1.68
CA ILE A 25 -16.04 -4.52 -1.83
C ILE A 25 -15.60 -5.10 -0.47
N ASN A 26 -16.34 -6.08 0.05
CA ASN A 26 -15.93 -6.85 1.22
C ASN A 26 -14.56 -7.52 0.97
N GLN A 27 -13.70 -7.60 2.00
CA GLN A 27 -12.31 -8.12 1.92
C GLN A 27 -12.13 -9.40 1.08
N ASN A 28 -13.14 -10.27 1.08
CA ASN A 28 -13.13 -11.57 0.41
C ASN A 28 -13.50 -11.54 -1.09
N PHE A 29 -13.97 -10.41 -1.63
CA PHE A 29 -14.55 -10.31 -2.97
C PHE A 29 -13.67 -9.57 -3.98
N ILE A 30 -12.51 -9.07 -3.55
CA ILE A 30 -11.49 -8.62 -4.47
C ILE A 30 -10.89 -9.87 -5.13
N ASN A 31 -11.52 -10.29 -6.21
CA ASN A 31 -10.95 -11.26 -7.12
C ASN A 31 -10.12 -10.48 -8.14
N ILE A 32 -8.83 -10.78 -8.25
CA ILE A 32 -7.92 -10.11 -9.20
C ILE A 32 -8.40 -10.26 -10.64
N ASN A 33 -9.27 -11.25 -10.88
CA ASN A 33 -9.89 -11.55 -12.16
C ASN A 33 -11.40 -11.20 -12.22
N ASN A 34 -11.98 -10.49 -11.23
CA ASN A 34 -13.38 -10.07 -11.33
C ASN A 34 -13.52 -8.95 -12.38
N VAL A 35 -14.48 -9.13 -13.29
CA VAL A 35 -14.63 -8.47 -14.59
C VAL A 35 -14.70 -6.93 -14.53
N ASN A 36 -14.91 -6.32 -13.36
CA ASN A 36 -15.15 -4.87 -13.26
C ASN A 36 -13.94 -4.03 -12.78
N VAL A 37 -12.91 -4.62 -12.16
CA VAL A 37 -11.72 -3.84 -11.69
C VAL A 37 -10.44 -4.67 -11.81
N ASN A 38 -9.59 -4.35 -12.78
CA ASN A 38 -8.24 -4.91 -12.85
C ASN A 38 -7.33 -4.17 -11.85
N ILE A 39 -7.15 -4.71 -10.65
CA ILE A 39 -6.35 -4.06 -9.59
C ILE A 39 -4.88 -3.92 -9.98
N ILE A 40 -4.35 -4.83 -10.80
CA ILE A 40 -2.97 -4.74 -11.30
C ILE A 40 -2.77 -3.45 -12.10
N SER A 41 -3.81 -2.98 -12.82
CA SER A 41 -3.76 -1.71 -13.57
C SER A 41 -3.70 -0.46 -12.68
N LEU A 42 -4.02 -0.59 -11.39
CA LEU A 42 -3.95 0.49 -10.41
C LEU A 42 -2.57 0.59 -9.75
N VAL A 43 -1.64 -0.31 -10.09
CA VAL A 43 -0.24 -0.24 -9.67
C VAL A 43 0.54 0.63 -10.65
N ASP A 44 1.39 1.51 -10.14
CA ASP A 44 2.26 2.32 -10.98
C ASP A 44 3.15 1.44 -11.88
N SER A 45 3.25 1.79 -13.16
CA SER A 45 3.99 1.00 -14.14
C SER A 45 5.49 0.92 -13.86
N THR A 46 6.03 1.79 -13.00
CA THR A 46 7.42 1.66 -12.53
C THR A 46 7.64 0.45 -11.62
N ILE A 47 6.57 -0.08 -10.99
CA ILE A 47 6.60 -1.22 -10.09
C ILE A 47 6.35 -2.49 -10.91
N LYS A 48 7.40 -3.28 -11.09
CA LYS A 48 7.34 -4.48 -11.92
C LYS A 48 6.80 -5.64 -11.10
N LEU A 49 5.56 -6.04 -11.39
CA LEU A 49 4.94 -7.18 -10.77
C LEU A 49 5.33 -8.49 -11.48
N PRO A 50 5.54 -9.59 -10.74
CA PRO A 50 5.72 -10.91 -11.32
C PRO A 50 4.45 -11.39 -12.04
N THR A 51 4.62 -12.31 -12.99
CA THR A 51 3.49 -12.98 -13.65
C THR A 51 2.79 -13.95 -12.70
N GLY A 52 1.49 -14.17 -12.86
CA GLY A 52 0.74 -15.18 -12.09
C GLY A 52 0.22 -14.71 -10.74
N ILE A 53 0.05 -13.40 -10.56
CA ILE A 53 -0.69 -12.82 -9.44
C ILE A 53 -2.18 -13.09 -9.67
N ASP A 54 -2.74 -14.04 -8.92
CA ASP A 54 -4.14 -14.48 -9.03
C ASP A 54 -4.98 -14.15 -7.78
N ASN A 55 -4.34 -13.70 -6.69
CA ASN A 55 -5.02 -13.32 -5.45
C ASN A 55 -4.32 -12.15 -4.73
N ILE A 56 -5.05 -11.51 -3.81
CA ILE A 56 -4.61 -10.33 -3.06
C ILE A 56 -3.35 -10.61 -2.24
N GLU A 57 -3.22 -11.81 -1.69
CA GLU A 57 -2.07 -12.18 -0.86
C GLU A 57 -0.78 -12.19 -1.69
N LYS A 58 -0.80 -12.82 -2.87
CA LYS A 58 0.31 -12.78 -3.83
C LYS A 58 0.62 -11.36 -4.28
N LEU A 59 -0.41 -10.54 -4.55
CA LEU A 59 -0.22 -9.13 -4.90
C LEU A 59 0.48 -8.37 -3.76
N ARG A 60 -0.03 -8.50 -2.53
CA ARG A 60 0.52 -7.87 -1.33
C ARG A 60 1.98 -8.26 -1.12
N ASN A 61 2.31 -9.55 -1.27
CA ASN A 61 3.67 -10.03 -1.10
C ASN A 61 4.58 -9.46 -2.20
N ALA A 62 4.15 -9.48 -3.46
CA ALA A 62 4.91 -8.88 -4.56
C ALA A 62 5.17 -7.38 -4.35
N LEU A 63 4.18 -6.62 -3.86
CA LEU A 63 4.35 -5.20 -3.52
C LEU A 63 5.32 -4.99 -2.34
N LYS A 64 5.37 -5.91 -1.37
CA LYS A 64 6.33 -5.86 -0.25
C LYS A 64 7.75 -6.24 -0.66
N GLU A 65 7.91 -7.05 -1.70
CA GLU A 65 9.22 -7.44 -2.25
C GLU A 65 9.84 -6.36 -3.15
N ASP A 66 9.01 -5.49 -3.74
CA ASP A 66 9.50 -4.39 -4.57
C ASP A 66 10.37 -3.38 -3.80
N ILE A 67 11.37 -2.81 -4.51
CA ILE A 67 12.32 -1.85 -3.94
C ILE A 67 11.64 -0.59 -3.40
N SER A 68 10.52 -0.17 -3.99
CA SER A 68 9.77 1.02 -3.56
C SER A 68 9.28 0.88 -2.12
N PHE A 69 8.83 -0.31 -1.71
CA PHE A 69 8.41 -0.58 -0.34
C PHE A 69 9.58 -0.48 0.66
N THR A 70 10.77 -0.94 0.26
CA THR A 70 11.98 -0.80 1.07
C THR A 70 12.36 0.68 1.24
N VAL A 71 12.29 1.47 0.16
CA VAL A 71 12.53 2.92 0.21
C VAL A 71 11.51 3.62 1.11
N PHE A 72 10.24 3.27 1.02
CA PHE A 72 9.18 3.77 1.89
C PHE A 72 9.45 3.49 3.37
N LYS A 73 9.76 2.24 3.72
CA LYS A 73 10.11 1.85 5.11
C LYS A 73 11.30 2.66 5.63
N ASN A 74 12.37 2.75 4.85
CA ASN A 74 13.57 3.48 5.24
C ASN A 74 13.30 4.98 5.41
N THR A 75 12.51 5.57 4.53
CA THR A 75 12.10 6.97 4.61
C THR A 75 11.31 7.24 5.88
N ASN A 76 10.30 6.41 6.19
CA ASN A 76 9.52 6.57 7.41
C ASN A 76 10.35 6.31 8.67
N LYS A 77 11.27 5.35 8.66
CA LYS A 77 12.20 5.12 9.76
C LYS A 77 13.06 6.36 10.05
N ARG A 78 13.63 7.00 9.03
CA ARG A 78 14.40 8.25 9.20
C ARG A 78 13.53 9.39 9.71
N LYS A 79 12.32 9.56 9.16
CA LYS A 79 11.36 10.56 9.64
C LYS A 79 11.06 10.34 11.12
N LEU A 80 10.74 9.11 11.52
CA LEU A 80 10.46 8.74 12.91
C LEU A 80 11.65 9.05 13.84
N GLN A 81 12.88 8.74 13.43
CA GLN A 81 14.09 9.07 14.19
C GLN A 81 14.34 10.57 14.32
N SER A 82 13.88 11.38 13.36
CA SER A 82 14.01 12.84 13.40
C SER A 82 12.96 13.52 14.28
N LEU A 83 11.88 12.81 14.65
CA LEU A 83 10.86 13.34 15.55
C LEU A 83 11.43 13.46 16.95
N LYS A 84 11.50 14.69 17.48
CA LYS A 84 11.86 14.94 18.87
C LYS A 84 10.59 14.91 19.71
N TYR A 85 10.54 14.00 20.68
CA TYR A 85 9.50 14.03 21.71
C TYR A 85 9.72 15.26 22.60
N ASN A 86 8.71 16.12 22.70
CA ASN A 86 8.71 17.24 23.64
C ASN A 86 7.87 16.83 24.87
N PRO A 87 8.49 16.45 26.00
CA PRO A 87 7.76 16.03 27.19
C PRO A 87 6.96 17.20 27.77
N GLU A 88 5.71 16.94 28.15
CA GLU A 88 4.74 17.96 28.62
C GLU A 88 5.10 18.61 29.97
N ARG A 89 6.13 18.14 30.69
CA ARG A 89 6.47 18.64 32.03
C ARG A 89 7.66 19.60 32.04
N LYS A 90 7.36 20.88 31.87
CA LYS A 90 8.15 22.02 32.41
C LYS A 90 7.28 23.08 33.12
N GLY A 91 6.11 22.69 33.63
CA GLY A 91 5.29 23.54 34.48
C GLY A 91 4.37 22.67 35.32
N GLY A 92 4.79 22.39 36.56
CA GLY A 92 3.89 21.87 37.60
C GLY A 92 3.05 23.01 38.17
#